data_AF-A0A382L4W3-F1
#
_entry.id   AF-A0A382L4W3-F1
#
_cell.length_a   1.000
_cell.length_b   1.000
_cell.length_c   1.000
_cell.angle_alpha   90.00
_cell.angle_beta   90.00
_cell.angle_gamma   90.00
#
_symmetry.space_group_name_H-M   'P 1'
#
loop_
_entity.id
_entity.type
_entity.pdbx_description
1 polymer ?
#
loop_
_entity_poly.entity_id
_entity_poly.type
_entity_poly.pdbx_seq_one_letter_code
_entity_poly.pdbx_strand_id
1 'polypeptide(L)' 'VVIDYGIVNLKNILRGFEYVGVPIESAIDPDQVFKADRVILPGVGAFASGMNELRARGM' A
#
# COMPACT_ATOMS: atom_id res chain seq x y z
N VAL A 1 -1.36 -6.67 4.30
CA VAL A 1 -0.43 -5.53 4.11
C VAL A 1 -1.03 -4.50 3.17
N VAL A 2 -0.64 -3.24 3.32
CA VAL A 2 -0.97 -2.15 2.38
C VAL A 2 0.28 -1.75 1.60
N ILE A 3 0.22 -1.72 0.28
CA ILE A 3 1.36 -1.39 -0.57
C ILE A 3 1.69 0.10 -0.43
N ASP A 4 2.88 0.41 0.04
CA ASP A 4 3.42 1.77 0.12
C ASP A 4 4.31 2.06 -1.08
N TYR A 5 3.69 2.60 -2.12
CA TYR A 5 4.37 3.12 -3.30
C TYR A 5 4.51 4.65 -3.25
N GLY A 6 4.35 5.30 -2.09
CA GLY A 6 4.72 6.71 -1.87
C GLY A 6 3.83 7.80 -2.49
N ILE A 7 2.81 7.48 -3.29
CA ILE A 7 1.90 8.49 -3.90
C ILE A 7 0.58 8.64 -3.13
N VAL A 8 0.45 7.93 -2.02
CA VAL A 8 -0.83 7.78 -1.29
C VAL A 8 -0.64 8.22 0.14
N ASN A 9 -1.67 8.85 0.71
CA ASN A 9 -1.67 9.24 2.11
C ASN A 9 -1.89 8.00 2.99
N LEU A 10 -0.83 7.21 3.14
CA LEU A 10 -0.82 5.96 3.88
C LEU A 10 -1.22 6.17 5.34
N LYS A 11 -0.82 7.31 5.93
CA LYS A 11 -1.15 7.66 7.32
C LYS A 11 -2.65 7.71 7.58
N ASN A 12 -3.45 8.20 6.63
CA ASN A 12 -4.90 8.18 6.75
C ASN A 12 -5.47 6.77 6.64
N ILE A 13 -4.90 5.92 5.77
CA ILE A 13 -5.31 4.52 5.63
C ILE A 13 -5.02 3.77 6.94
N LEU A 14 -3.79 3.85 7.46
CA LEU A 14 -3.39 3.19 8.70
C LEU A 14 -4.27 3.61 9.89
N ARG A 15 -4.59 4.90 10.01
CA ARG A 15 -5.53 5.42 11.04
C ARG A 15 -6.94 4.84 10.89
N GLY A 16 -7.43 4.67 9.66
CA GLY A 16 -8.72 4.05 9.41
C GLY A 16 -8.75 2.59 9.89
N PHE A 17 -7.68 1.85 9.65
CA PHE A 17 -7.53 0.47 10.16
C PHE A 17 -7.39 0.41 11.68
N GLU A 18 -6.61 1.31 12.27
CA GLU A 18 -6.48 1.47 13.72
C GLU A 18 -7.84 1.75 14.38
N TYR A 19 -8.65 2.62 13.78
CA TYR A 19 -10.00 2.94 14.27
C TYR A 19 -10.94 1.73 14.27
N VAL A 20 -10.83 0.85 13.28
CA VAL A 20 -11.63 -0.39 13.19
C VAL A 20 -11.03 -1.53 14.04
N GLY A 21 -9.88 -1.29 14.68
CA GLY A 21 -9.20 -2.28 15.53
C GLY A 21 -8.54 -3.41 14.73
N VAL A 22 -8.23 -3.18 13.45
CA VAL A 22 -7.61 -4.17 12.58
C VAL A 22 -6.13 -3.83 12.42
N PRO A 23 -5.20 -4.70 12.83
CA PRO A 23 -3.77 -4.48 12.62
C PRO A 23 -3.47 -4.54 11.12
N ILE A 24 -2.73 -3.56 10.63
CA ILE A 24 -2.27 -3.51 9.25
C ILE A 24 -0.83 -3.02 9.19
N GLU A 25 -0.04 -3.64 8.31
CA GLU A 25 1.34 -3.29 8.06
C GLU A 25 1.51 -2.75 6.65
N SER A 26 2.43 -1.79 6.48
CA SER A 26 2.85 -1.27 5.18
C SER A 26 3.90 -2.16 4.53
N ALA A 27 3.68 -2.54 3.28
CA ALA A 27 4.66 -3.25 2.47
C ALA A 27 5.41 -2.25 1.58
N ILE A 28 6.73 -2.24 1.66
CA ILE A 28 7.65 -1.41 0.85
C ILE A 28 8.46 -2.24 -0.15
N ASP A 29 8.38 -3.56 -0.06
CA ASP A 29 9.05 -4.50 -0.95
C ASP A 29 8.10 -5.62 -1.43
N PRO A 30 8.42 -6.28 -2.55
CA PRO A 30 7.59 -7.35 -3.10
C PRO A 30 7.48 -8.57 -2.18
N ASP A 31 8.51 -8.91 -1.40
CA ASP A 31 8.51 -10.11 -0.55
C ASP A 31 7.46 -10.01 0.56
N GLN A 32 7.27 -8.80 1.12
CA GLN A 32 6.20 -8.51 2.07
C GLN A 32 4.81 -8.68 1.45
N VAL A 33 4.66 -8.37 0.16
CA VAL A 33 3.40 -8.56 -0.58
C VAL A 33 3.14 -10.05 -0.80
N PHE A 34 4.14 -10.81 -1.24
CA PHE A 34 4.02 -12.24 -1.50
C PHE A 34 3.75 -13.08 -0.24
N LYS A 35 4.23 -12.63 0.93
CA LYS A 35 4.02 -13.32 2.21
C LYS A 35 2.69 -12.95 2.89
N ALA A 36 1.98 -11.95 2.40
CA ALA A 36 0.77 -11.46 3.06
C ALA A 36 -0.46 -12.30 2.72
N ASP A 37 -1.27 -12.62 3.73
CA ASP A 37 -2.57 -13.29 3.53
C ASP A 37 -3.56 -12.44 2.73
N ARG A 38 -3.42 -11.11 2.83
CA ARG A 38 -4.27 -10.11 2.15
C ARG A 38 -3.45 -8.89 1.78
N VAL A 39 -3.70 -8.37 0.58
CA VAL A 39 -3.01 -7.22 0.02
C VAL A 39 -4.00 -6.11 -0.29
N ILE A 40 -3.64 -4.88 0.07
CA ILE A 40 -4.35 -3.66 -0.29
C ILE A 40 -3.42 -2.87 -1.21
N LEU A 41 -3.87 -2.63 -2.44
CA LEU A 41 -3.23 -1.68 -3.34
C LEU A 41 -4.01 -0.36 -3.26
N PRO A 42 -3.55 0.63 -2.48
CA PRO A 42 -4.20 1.93 -2.43
C PRO A 42 -4.07 2.65 -3.77
N GLY A 43 -4.98 3.59 -4.04
CA GLY A 43 -5.01 4.32 -5.31
C GLY A 43 -5.52 5.73 -5.11
N VAL A 44 -4.83 6.71 -5.69
CA VAL A 44 -5.33 8.09 -5.84
C VAL A 44 -5.40 8.41 -7.33
N GLY A 45 -6.38 9.26 -7.71
CA GLY A 45 -6.78 9.51 -9.09
C GLY A 45 -5.62 9.85 -10.03
N ALA A 46 -5.18 8.81 -10.75
CA ALA A 46 -4.30 8.73 -11.92
C ALA A 46 -3.62 7.36 -11.86
N PHE A 47 -4.38 6.30 -12.19
CA PHE A 47 -3.90 4.91 -12.15
C PHE A 47 -2.56 4.73 -12.88
N ALA A 48 -2.36 5.46 -14.00
CA ALA A 48 -1.11 5.47 -14.75
C ALA A 48 0.09 5.96 -13.91
N SER A 49 -0.07 7.03 -13.12
CA SER A 49 0.98 7.53 -12.24
C SER A 49 1.30 6.53 -11.13
N GLY A 50 0.28 5.87 -10.57
CA GLY A 50 0.45 4.78 -9.61
C GLY A 50 1.26 3.61 -10.18
N MET A 51 0.93 3.16 -11.38
CA MET A 51 1.65 2.07 -12.06
C MET A 51 3.09 2.43 -12.41
N ASN A 52 3.37 3.68 -12.77
CA ASN A 52 4.73 4.13 -13.05
C ASN A 52 5.61 4.07 -11.80
N GLU A 53 5.08 4.49 -10.65
CA GLU A 53 5.83 4.50 -9.40
C GLU A 53 6.05 3.08 -8.85
N LEU A 54 5.05 2.20 -8.97
CA LEU A 54 5.21 0.77 -8.64
C LEU A 54 6.39 0.18 -9.41
N ARG A 55 6.40 0.37 -10.73
CA ARG A 55 7.50 -0.08 -11.60
C ARG A 55 8.83 0.57 -11.24
N ALA A 56 8.84 1.87 -10.94
CA ALA A 56 10.05 2.60 -10.57
C ALA A 56 10.67 2.09 -9.26
N ARG A 57 9.85 1.58 -8.35
CA ARG A 57 10.27 1.00 -7.06
C ARG A 57 10.56 -0.50 -7.13
N GLY A 58 10.39 -1.13 -8.29
CA GLY A 58 10.58 -2.57 -8.45
C GLY A 58 9.53 -3.40 -7.72
N MET A 59 8.33 -2.84 -7.51
CA MET A 59 7.16 -3.52 -6.97
C MET A 59 6.31 -4.18 -8.05
#